data_AF-A0A0M2NZU6-F1
#
_entry.id   AF-A0A0M2NZU6-F1
#
_cell.length_a   1.000
_cell.length_b   1.000
_cell.length_c   1.000
_cell.angle_alpha   90.00
_cell.angle_beta   90.00
_cell.angle_gamma   90.00
#
_symmetry.space_group_name_H-M   'P 1'
#
loop_
_entity.id
_entity.type
_entity.pdbx_description
1 polymer ?
#
loop_
_entity_poly.entity_id
_entity_poly.type
_entity_poly.pdbx_seq_one_letter_code
_entity_poly.pdbx_strand_id
1 'polypeptide(L)' 'MQFLVRKTTHTTGEVFLDATRAKENEEFVVVDAENKEDAKEKVKHKEDDQ' A
#
# COMPACT_ATOMS: atom_id res chain seq x y z
N MET A 1 -0.42 10.67 13.75
CA MET A 1 -0.32 9.19 13.81
C MET A 1 -1.06 8.64 12.62
N GLN A 2 -0.44 7.75 11.84
CA GLN A 2 -1.04 7.17 10.64
C GLN A 2 -1.03 5.64 10.76
N PHE A 3 -1.99 5.00 10.10
CA PHE A 3 -2.14 3.54 10.08
C PHE A 3 -2.44 3.08 8.66
N LEU A 4 -1.79 2.01 8.21
CA LEU A 4 -2.22 1.27 7.03
C LEU A 4 -3.34 0.32 7.44
N VAL A 5 -4.53 0.48 6.84
CA VAL A 5 -5.66 -0.42 7.05
C VAL A 5 -5.89 -1.24 5.78
N ARG A 6 -5.75 -2.56 5.90
CA ARG A 6 -6.02 -3.52 4.82
C ARG A 6 -7.39 -4.13 5.03
N LYS A 7 -8.23 -4.07 4.00
CA LYS A 7 -9.57 -4.69 3.98
C LYS A 7 -9.55 -5.87 3.04
N THR A 8 -9.73 -7.07 3.58
CA THR A 8 -9.82 -8.30 2.79
C THR A 8 -11.24 -8.82 2.87
N THR A 9 -11.90 -8.95 1.72
CA THR A 9 -13.21 -9.59 1.62
C THR A 9 -13.00 -11.04 1.24
N HIS A 10 -13.37 -11.95 2.12
CA HIS A 10 -13.27 -13.38 1.90
C HIS A 10 -14.43 -13.89 1.04
N THR A 11 -14.26 -15.02 0.37
CA THR A 11 -15.28 -15.63 -0.49
C THR A 11 -16.53 -16.09 0.28
N THR A 12 -16.43 -16.26 1.60
CA THR A 12 -17.55 -16.55 2.50
C THR A 12 -18.41 -15.31 2.82
N GLY A 13 -18.02 -14.13 2.36
CA GLY A 13 -18.68 -12.85 2.67
C GLY A 13 -18.17 -12.17 3.95
N GLU A 14 -17.27 -12.82 4.69
CA GLU A 14 -16.62 -12.24 5.85
C GLU A 14 -15.60 -11.17 5.45
N VAL A 15 -15.54 -10.09 6.22
CA VAL A 15 -14.61 -8.98 6.00
C VAL A 15 -13.62 -8.94 7.15
N PHE A 16 -12.34 -9.01 6.81
CA PHE A 16 -11.24 -8.88 7.76
C PHE A 16 -10.57 -7.52 7.58
N LEU A 17 -10.34 -6.85 8.71
CA LEU A 17 -9.62 -5.59 8.77
C LEU A 17 -8.33 -5.81 9.55
N ASP A 18 -7.21 -5.49 8.91
CA ASP A 18 -5.89 -5.52 9.54
C ASP A 18 -5.30 -4.12 9.54
N ALA A 19 -4.91 -3.62 10.71
CA ALA A 19 -4.38 -2.28 10.88
C ALA A 19 -2.94 -2.34 11.40
N THR A 20 -2.02 -1.72 10.66
CA THR A 20 -0.60 -1.61 11.03
C THR A 20 -0.24 -0.14 11.25
N ARG A 21 0.40 0.18 12.37
CA ARG A 21 0.85 1.55 12.69
C ARG A 21 2.02 1.94 11.80
N ALA A 22 1.93 3.10 11.16
CA ALA A 22 3.03 3.70 10.41
C ALA A 22 4.07 4.30 11.38
N LYS A 23 5.37 4.10 11.08
CA LYS A 23 6.44 4.88 11.72
C LYS A 23 6.52 6.27 11.09
N GLU A 24 7.18 7.18 11.79
CA GLU A 24 7.27 8.60 11.39
C GLU A 24 8.01 8.80 10.05
N ASN A 25 8.86 7.85 9.66
CA ASN A 25 9.65 7.88 8.43
C ASN A 25 9.21 6.83 7.39
N GLU A 26 8.03 6.22 7.55
CA GLU A 26 7.50 5.21 6.63
C GLU A 26 6.25 5.75 5.92
N GLU A 27 6.23 5.66 4.59
CA GLU A 27 5.06 5.91 3.76
C GLU A 27 4.56 4.59 3.14
N PHE A 28 3.25 4.45 3.01
CA PHE A 28 2.62 3.32 2.32
C PHE A 28 2.05 3.79 0.98
N VAL A 29 2.64 3.32 -0.12
CA VAL A 29 2.17 3.62 -1.47
C VAL A 29 1.56 2.37 -2.10
N VAL A 30 0.33 2.49 -2.56
CA VAL A 30 -0.34 1.46 -3.35
C VAL A 30 -0.28 1.87 -4.81
N VAL A 31 0.33 1.03 -5.64
CA VAL A 31 0.46 1.24 -7.08
C VAL A 31 -0.08 0.01 -7.82
N ASP A 32 -0.66 0.26 -8.99
CA ASP A 32 -0.98 -0.80 -9.95
C ASP A 32 0.28 -1.11 -10.76
N ALA A 33 0.75 -2.36 -10.66
CA ALA A 33 2.02 -2.79 -11.22
C ALA A 33 1.98 -4.27 -11.61
N GLU A 34 2.70 -4.62 -12.67
CA GLU A 34 2.72 -5.99 -13.19
C GLU A 34 3.57 -6.92 -12.34
N ASN A 35 4.58 -6.37 -11.66
CA ASN A 35 5.51 -7.10 -10.82
C ASN A 35 6.18 -6.15 -9.80
N LYS A 36 7.01 -6.73 -8.94
CA LYS A 36 7.69 -5.99 -7.86
C LYS A 36 8.69 -4.95 -8.37
N GLU A 37 9.32 -5.15 -9.52
CA GLU A 37 10.28 -4.19 -10.07
C GLU A 37 9.54 -2.99 -10.69
N ASP A 38 8.51 -3.25 -11.48
CA ASP A 38 7.62 -2.22 -12.04
C ASP A 38 6.98 -1.35 -10.94
N ALA A 39 6.54 -1.98 -9.84
CA ALA A 39 6.01 -1.27 -8.68
C ALA A 39 7.00 -0.25 -8.09
N LYS A 40 8.30 -0.60 -8.04
CA LYS A 40 9.35 0.30 -7.53
C LYS A 40 9.62 1.44 -8.50
N GLU A 41 9.67 1.14 -9.80
CA GLU A 41 9.93 2.16 -10.83
C GLU A 41 8.83 3.22 -10.87
N LYS A 42 7.56 2.82 -10.72
CA LYS A 42 6.40 3.74 -10.65
C LYS A 42 6.44 4.67 -9.43
N VAL A 43 6.96 4.21 -8.29
CA VAL A 43 7.07 5.06 -7.10
C VAL A 43 8.21 6.05 -7.25
N LYS A 44 9.38 5.61 -7.75
CA LYS A 44 10.51 6.52 -8.02
C LYS A 44 10.13 7.64 -8.99
N HIS A 45 9.48 7.31 -10.12
CA HIS A 45 9.09 8.32 -11.11
C HIS A 45 8.04 9.31 -10.59
N LYS A 46 7.26 8.95 -9.56
CA LYS A 46 6.31 9.87 -8.92
C LYS A 46 6.97 10.91 -8.02
N GLU A 47 8.18 10.64 -7.53
CA GLU A 47 8.96 11.60 -6.73
C GLU A 47 9.66 12.62 -7.64
N ASP A 48 10.07 12.23 -8.85
CA ASP A 48 10.74 13.13 -9.81
C ASP A 48 9.78 14.12 -10.52
N ASP A 49 8.46 13.84 -10.55
CA ASP A 49 7.44 14.67 -11.23
C ASP A 49 6.69 15.64 -10.29
N GLN A 50 6.99 15.62 -8.97
CA GLN A 50 6.35 16.47 -7.94
C GLN A 50 7.20 17.65 -7.47
#